data_AF-A0A4R7LCV0-F1
#
_entry.id   AF-A0A4R7LCV0-F1
#
_cell.length_a   1.000
_cell.length_b   1.000
_cell.length_c   1.000
_cell.angle_alpha   90.00
_cell.angle_beta   90.00
_cell.angle_gamma   90.00
#
_symmetry.space_group_name_H-M   'P 1'
#
loop_
_entity.id
_entity.type
_entity.pdbx_description
1 polymer ?
#
loop_
_entity_poly.entity_id
_entity_poly.type
_entity_poly.pdbx_seq_one_letter_code
_entity_poly.pdbx_strand_id
1 'polypeptide(L)'
;MDEPIQEGSASNGSSGYVTFPDLKILPDFDKLWSGYPNQGSLDVVTQIGGEVQQLFGPTLEELLDGDDEPLPNEFSNTCVVRTSEAFNSVGPDYVPFVGFRDLETENGNEGRGFGITRGDLAISIYRPGGGANWPNGRPFAYGVRLDEFAPYMQYYFPDAPLIRGTNLQTPFVGKKGVVFFTVGGWDDANGHFDIWNGFAADDLVPNGQAEVGSRIRYLAYFRRSTTITLWQHVKIELKEIQRNDGVCTAVYQMQGS
;
A
#
# COMPACT_ATOMS: atom_id res chain seq x y z
N MET A 1 -12.78 21.46 1.51
CA MET A 1 -12.77 22.13 2.82
C MET A 1 -11.43 21.79 3.41
N ASP A 2 -10.58 22.79 3.59
CA ASP A 2 -9.23 22.61 4.09
C ASP A 2 -9.30 22.48 5.61
N GLU A 3 -8.68 21.44 6.17
CA GLU A 3 -8.58 21.33 7.62
C GLU A 3 -7.54 22.32 8.16
N PRO A 4 -7.82 23.00 9.29
CA PRO A 4 -6.87 23.92 9.90
C PRO A 4 -5.62 23.17 10.38
N ILE A 5 -4.46 23.65 9.95
CA ILE A 5 -3.14 23.09 10.27
C ILE A 5 -2.89 23.22 11.79
N GLN A 6 -2.47 22.12 12.44
CA GLN A 6 -1.89 22.20 13.78
C GLN A 6 -0.49 22.81 13.69
N GLU A 7 -0.33 24.01 14.25
CA GLU A 7 0.98 24.64 14.41
C GLU A 7 1.80 23.88 15.46
N GLY A 8 2.75 23.05 15.01
CA GLY A 8 3.81 22.55 15.89
C GLY A 8 4.78 23.69 16.20
N SER A 9 4.71 24.27 17.39
CA SER A 9 5.67 25.28 17.82
C SER A 9 7.05 24.64 18.02
N ALA A 10 8.02 24.96 17.16
CA ALA A 10 9.42 24.65 17.41
C ALA A 10 9.90 25.47 18.63
N SER A 11 10.33 24.78 19.69
CA SER A 11 10.82 25.43 20.91
C SER A 11 12.23 25.99 20.70
N ASN A 12 12.34 27.31 20.85
CA ASN A 12 13.49 28.13 21.22
C ASN A 12 14.85 27.92 20.49
N GLY A 13 15.16 28.88 19.61
CA GLY A 13 16.46 29.59 19.66
C GLY A 13 17.66 28.95 18.96
N SER A 14 17.50 27.79 18.34
CA SER A 14 18.47 27.27 17.38
C SER A 14 17.82 27.25 16.00
N SER A 15 18.54 27.71 14.97
CA SER A 15 18.13 27.53 13.57
C SER A 15 18.27 26.05 13.20
N GLY A 16 17.44 25.21 13.81
CA GLY A 16 17.22 23.85 13.39
C GLY A 16 16.07 23.85 12.41
N TYR A 17 16.33 23.41 11.18
CA TYR A 17 15.26 22.96 10.31
C TYR A 17 14.49 21.89 11.09
N VAL A 18 13.17 22.03 11.25
CA VAL A 18 12.33 20.86 11.48
C VAL A 18 12.50 20.05 10.20
N THR A 19 13.37 19.05 10.25
CA THR A 19 13.45 18.10 9.17
C THR A 19 12.07 17.44 9.10
N PHE A 20 11.67 17.01 7.90
CA PHE A 20 10.38 16.38 7.65
C PHE A 20 10.30 14.85 7.95
N PRO A 21 11.26 14.17 8.63
CA PRO A 21 11.34 12.72 8.57
C PRO A 21 10.25 12.02 9.38
N ASP A 22 9.40 12.75 10.12
CA ASP A 22 8.39 12.15 10.99
C ASP A 22 6.99 12.13 10.38
N LEU A 23 6.72 12.88 9.30
CA LEU A 23 5.42 12.81 8.63
C LEU A 23 5.27 11.47 7.93
N LYS A 24 4.34 10.67 8.44
CA LYS A 24 4.05 9.34 7.92
C LYS A 24 2.90 9.42 6.93
N ILE A 25 3.19 10.02 5.77
CA ILE A 25 2.28 10.12 4.62
C ILE A 25 2.67 9.13 3.52
N LEU A 26 1.76 8.91 2.56
CA LEU A 26 2.09 8.09 1.40
C LEU A 26 3.23 8.70 0.57
N PRO A 27 4.06 7.86 -0.07
CA PRO A 27 5.07 8.32 -1.01
C PRO A 27 4.46 8.92 -2.28
N ASP A 28 5.32 9.52 -3.11
CA ASP A 28 4.98 10.07 -4.42
C ASP A 28 4.10 9.12 -5.23
N PHE A 29 2.91 9.61 -5.59
CA PHE A 29 1.90 8.81 -6.28
C PHE A 29 2.36 8.33 -7.65
N ASP A 30 3.06 9.16 -8.42
CA ASP A 30 3.44 8.82 -9.79
C ASP A 30 4.46 7.68 -9.78
N LYS A 31 5.36 7.65 -8.78
CA LYS A 31 6.25 6.50 -8.54
C LYS A 31 5.47 5.24 -8.15
N LEU A 32 4.58 5.32 -7.14
CA LEU A 32 3.72 4.20 -6.76
C LEU A 32 2.97 3.62 -7.96
N TRP A 33 2.35 4.51 -8.75
CA TRP A 33 1.57 4.15 -9.93
C TRP A 33 2.42 3.47 -10.99
N SER A 34 3.62 4.01 -11.28
CA SER A 34 4.53 3.44 -12.28
C SER A 34 5.14 2.12 -11.84
N GLY A 35 5.32 1.90 -10.53
CA GLY A 35 5.86 0.68 -9.96
C GLY A 35 4.83 -0.41 -9.71
N TYR A 36 3.53 -0.10 -9.78
CA TYR A 36 2.47 -1.09 -9.55
C TYR A 36 2.36 -2.06 -10.74
N PRO A 37 2.69 -3.36 -10.57
CA PRO A 37 2.73 -4.30 -11.69
C PRO A 37 1.35 -4.54 -12.29
N ASN A 38 1.22 -4.56 -13.63
CA ASN A 38 -0.06 -4.72 -14.32
C ASN A 38 -0.22 -6.06 -15.08
N GLN A 39 0.78 -6.94 -15.01
CA GLN A 39 0.78 -8.28 -15.61
C GLN A 39 -0.03 -9.32 -14.80
N GLY A 40 -0.11 -10.57 -15.26
CA GLY A 40 -0.80 -11.66 -14.58
C GLY A 40 -0.22 -11.99 -13.20
N SER A 41 -0.97 -12.68 -12.33
CA SER A 41 -0.52 -13.01 -10.97
C SER A 41 0.76 -13.83 -10.99
N LEU A 42 0.84 -14.86 -11.83
CA LEU A 42 2.03 -15.69 -11.97
C LEU A 42 3.23 -14.87 -12.46
N ASP A 43 3.04 -14.06 -13.50
CA ASP A 43 4.10 -13.18 -14.03
C ASP A 43 4.67 -12.27 -12.94
N VAL A 44 3.81 -11.66 -12.10
CA VAL A 44 4.28 -10.80 -11.00
C VAL A 44 5.14 -11.56 -10.00
N VAL A 45 4.67 -12.72 -9.52
CA VAL A 45 5.42 -13.45 -8.50
C VAL A 45 6.71 -14.04 -9.07
N THR A 46 6.72 -14.42 -10.34
CA THR A 46 7.93 -14.86 -11.07
C THR A 46 8.90 -13.71 -11.27
N GLN A 47 8.42 -12.51 -11.61
CA GLN A 47 9.27 -11.31 -11.73
C GLN A 47 9.91 -10.93 -10.40
N ILE A 48 9.14 -10.97 -9.30
CA ILE A 48 9.66 -10.69 -7.95
C ILE A 48 10.65 -11.79 -7.53
N GLY A 49 10.34 -13.04 -7.87
CA GLY A 49 11.20 -14.18 -7.64
C GLY A 49 11.34 -14.57 -6.16
N GLY A 50 12.35 -15.38 -5.88
CA GLY A 50 12.74 -15.77 -4.51
C GLY A 50 11.63 -16.45 -3.73
N GLU A 51 11.51 -16.08 -2.46
CA GLU A 51 10.57 -16.73 -1.56
C GLU A 51 9.11 -16.32 -1.85
N VAL A 52 8.86 -15.14 -2.45
CA VAL A 52 7.51 -14.77 -2.94
C VAL A 52 7.08 -15.73 -4.04
N GLN A 53 7.95 -16.00 -5.01
CA GLN A 53 7.66 -16.99 -6.05
C GLN A 53 7.47 -18.40 -5.47
N GLN A 54 8.28 -18.81 -4.50
CA GLN A 54 8.12 -20.13 -3.88
C GLN A 54 6.79 -20.29 -3.15
N LEU A 55 6.28 -19.21 -2.55
CA LEU A 55 5.03 -19.23 -1.80
C LEU A 55 3.79 -19.21 -2.70
N PHE A 56 3.81 -18.39 -3.75
CA PHE A 56 2.67 -18.18 -4.64
C PHE A 56 2.70 -19.09 -5.88
N GLY A 57 3.90 -19.42 -6.38
CA GLY A 57 4.12 -20.09 -7.66
C GLY A 57 3.36 -21.40 -7.82
N PRO A 58 3.52 -22.38 -6.92
CA PRO A 58 2.83 -23.67 -7.03
C PRO A 58 1.30 -23.51 -7.12
N THR A 59 0.71 -22.71 -6.24
CA THR A 59 -0.73 -22.41 -6.24
C THR A 59 -1.18 -21.79 -7.57
N LEU A 60 -0.41 -20.84 -8.09
CA LEU A 60 -0.75 -20.12 -9.32
C LEU A 60 -0.52 -20.98 -10.57
N GLU A 61 0.45 -21.88 -10.57
CA GLU A 61 0.68 -22.86 -11.64
C GLU A 61 -0.46 -23.90 -11.68
N GLU A 62 -0.86 -24.43 -10.53
CA GLU A 62 -2.01 -25.34 -10.41
C GLU A 62 -3.31 -24.68 -10.93
N LEU A 63 -3.52 -23.38 -10.67
CA LEU A 63 -4.64 -22.61 -11.18
C LEU A 63 -4.64 -22.45 -12.71
N LEU A 64 -3.47 -22.51 -13.35
CA LEU A 64 -3.34 -22.38 -14.81
C LEU A 64 -3.51 -23.70 -15.54
N ASP A 65 -3.13 -24.82 -14.93
CA ASP A 65 -3.18 -26.14 -15.55
C ASP A 65 -4.62 -26.70 -15.65
N GLY A 66 -5.58 -26.11 -14.95
CA GLY A 66 -7.03 -26.25 -15.23
C GLY A 66 -7.65 -27.62 -14.99
N ASP A 67 -6.90 -28.56 -14.42
CA ASP A 67 -7.35 -29.96 -14.24
C ASP A 67 -8.10 -30.22 -12.93
N ASP A 68 -8.08 -29.31 -11.97
CA ASP A 68 -8.95 -29.28 -10.79
C ASP A 68 -9.01 -27.83 -10.28
N GLU A 69 -10.17 -27.34 -9.84
CA GLU A 69 -10.30 -26.02 -9.19
C GLU A 69 -9.45 -26.05 -7.90
N PRO A 70 -8.23 -25.48 -7.88
CA PRO A 70 -7.38 -25.53 -6.70
C PRO A 70 -8.13 -24.80 -5.61
N LEU A 71 -8.22 -25.41 -4.43
CA LEU A 71 -8.83 -24.74 -3.30
C LEU A 71 -8.11 -23.41 -3.11
N PRO A 72 -8.82 -22.27 -3.20
CA PRO A 72 -8.19 -20.97 -3.02
C PRO A 72 -7.51 -20.99 -1.65
N ASN A 73 -6.19 -20.86 -1.65
CA ASN A 73 -5.43 -20.69 -0.43
C ASN A 73 -5.09 -19.20 -0.25
N GLU A 74 -4.56 -18.85 0.90
CA GLU A 74 -4.21 -17.46 1.24
C GLU A 74 -3.19 -16.80 0.27
N PHE A 75 -2.54 -17.60 -0.60
CA PHE A 75 -1.52 -17.18 -1.56
C PHE A 75 -1.98 -17.23 -3.02
N SER A 76 -3.30 -17.28 -3.30
CA SER A 76 -3.82 -17.06 -4.66
C SER A 76 -3.96 -15.56 -4.99
N ASN A 77 -4.09 -14.72 -3.96
CA ASN A 77 -4.36 -13.29 -4.11
C ASN A 77 -3.07 -12.45 -4.08
N THR A 78 -2.61 -12.01 -5.26
CA THR A 78 -1.38 -11.21 -5.39
C THR A 78 -1.54 -9.72 -5.12
N CYS A 79 -2.71 -9.23 -4.68
CA CYS A 79 -2.96 -7.78 -4.55
C CYS A 79 -2.02 -7.10 -3.55
N VAL A 80 -1.74 -7.74 -2.41
CA VAL A 80 -0.85 -7.20 -1.38
C VAL A 80 0.60 -7.20 -1.86
N VAL A 81 1.03 -8.27 -2.51
CA VAL A 81 2.37 -8.40 -3.08
C VAL A 81 2.62 -7.29 -4.11
N ARG A 82 1.66 -7.03 -5.00
CA ARG A 82 1.74 -5.95 -6.01
C ARG A 82 1.78 -4.57 -5.37
N THR A 83 1.00 -4.36 -4.31
CA THR A 83 1.00 -3.09 -3.59
C THR A 83 2.34 -2.88 -2.89
N SER A 84 2.91 -3.93 -2.31
CA SER A 84 4.25 -3.91 -1.71
C SER A 84 5.33 -3.62 -2.76
N GLU A 85 5.23 -4.21 -3.95
CA GLU A 85 6.13 -3.92 -5.07
C GLU A 85 6.06 -2.43 -5.49
N ALA A 86 4.87 -1.85 -5.56
CA ALA A 86 4.71 -0.43 -5.79
C ALA A 86 5.42 0.41 -4.73
N PHE A 87 5.30 0.08 -3.45
CA PHE A 87 6.04 0.78 -2.39
C PHE A 87 7.56 0.61 -2.52
N ASN A 88 8.03 -0.61 -2.80
CA ASN A 88 9.45 -0.93 -2.98
C ASN A 88 10.06 -0.17 -4.18
N SER A 89 9.28 0.07 -5.23
CA SER A 89 9.70 0.90 -6.37
C SER A 89 10.01 2.36 -5.99
N VAL A 90 9.39 2.87 -4.92
CA VAL A 90 9.68 4.20 -4.38
C VAL A 90 10.93 4.14 -3.52
N GLY A 91 11.02 3.14 -2.63
CA GLY A 91 12.17 2.92 -1.77
C GLY A 91 11.95 1.82 -0.72
N PRO A 92 13.04 1.27 -0.16
CA PRO A 92 13.00 0.10 0.73
C PRO A 92 12.43 0.38 2.12
N ASP A 93 12.26 1.65 2.49
CA ASP A 93 11.79 2.03 3.83
C ASP A 93 10.25 2.14 3.92
N TYR A 94 9.51 1.94 2.80
CA TYR A 94 8.04 2.01 2.79
C TYR A 94 7.35 0.68 3.05
N VAL A 95 8.09 -0.43 2.99
CA VAL A 95 7.67 -1.74 3.50
C VAL A 95 8.80 -2.19 4.41
N PRO A 96 8.77 -1.82 5.70
CA PRO A 96 9.91 -2.01 6.57
C PRO A 96 10.14 -3.50 6.81
N PHE A 97 11.41 -3.86 6.98
CA PHE A 97 11.77 -5.18 7.47
C PHE A 97 11.47 -5.25 8.98
N VAL A 98 10.26 -5.67 9.34
CA VAL A 98 9.93 -6.15 10.69
C VAL A 98 10.54 -7.54 10.85
N GLY A 99 11.75 -7.59 11.42
CA GLY A 99 12.50 -8.84 11.49
C GLY A 99 11.74 -9.96 12.18
N PHE A 100 12.03 -11.20 11.78
CA PHE A 100 11.51 -12.47 12.33
C PHE A 100 11.75 -12.70 13.85
N ARG A 101 12.22 -11.69 14.59
CA ARG A 101 12.56 -11.80 16.02
C ARG A 101 11.48 -11.13 16.86
N ASP A 102 10.57 -11.98 17.30
CA ASP A 102 9.87 -12.03 18.61
C ASP A 102 8.57 -12.87 18.52
N LEU A 103 8.51 -13.81 17.57
CA LEU A 103 7.47 -14.86 17.54
C LEU A 103 7.89 -16.09 18.37
N GLU A 104 8.51 -15.86 19.54
CA GLU A 104 8.49 -16.90 20.58
C GLU A 104 7.05 -16.96 21.11
N THR A 105 6.34 -18.01 20.72
CA THR A 105 5.05 -18.35 21.30
C THR A 105 5.18 -18.32 22.82
N GLU A 106 4.45 -17.45 23.49
CA GLU A 106 4.36 -17.42 24.97
C GLU A 106 3.79 -18.75 25.54
N ASN A 107 3.40 -19.69 24.68
CA ASN A 107 3.06 -21.07 25.02
C ASN A 107 3.82 -22.02 24.09
N GLY A 108 4.90 -22.63 24.59
CA GLY A 108 5.75 -23.59 23.90
C GLY A 108 5.03 -24.87 23.44
N ASN A 109 4.15 -24.74 22.45
CA ASN A 109 3.56 -25.84 21.71
C ASN A 109 4.10 -25.81 20.28
N GLU A 110 5.04 -26.70 20.01
CA GLU A 110 5.47 -27.07 18.67
C GLU A 110 4.29 -27.66 17.90
N GLY A 111 3.57 -26.83 17.16
CA GLY A 111 2.43 -27.30 16.37
C GLY A 111 1.57 -26.19 15.79
N ARG A 112 2.00 -25.62 14.66
CA ARG A 112 1.15 -24.90 13.69
C ARG A 112 0.20 -23.83 14.26
N GLY A 113 0.70 -22.98 15.15
CA GLY A 113 0.00 -21.79 15.62
C GLY A 113 0.76 -20.53 15.23
N PHE A 114 0.35 -19.86 14.14
CA PHE A 114 0.75 -18.48 13.85
C PHE A 114 -0.02 -17.55 14.79
N GLY A 115 0.39 -17.52 16.06
CA GLY A 115 -0.16 -16.63 17.07
C GLY A 115 0.51 -15.27 17.00
N ILE A 116 -0.17 -14.29 16.40
CA ILE A 116 0.21 -12.88 16.41
C ILE A 116 -0.62 -12.19 17.51
N THR A 117 0.04 -11.55 18.48
CA THR A 117 -0.64 -10.61 19.39
C THR A 117 -0.88 -9.28 18.67
N ARG A 118 -1.85 -8.50 19.15
CA ARG A 118 -2.43 -7.29 18.53
C ARG A 118 -1.45 -6.10 18.33
N GLY A 119 -0.14 -6.32 18.35
CA GLY A 119 0.91 -5.32 18.18
C GLY A 119 2.01 -5.66 17.15
N ASP A 120 2.13 -6.92 16.73
CA ASP A 120 3.21 -7.36 15.84
C ASP A 120 2.71 -7.57 14.42
N LEU A 121 2.84 -6.54 13.61
CA LEU A 121 2.41 -6.62 12.24
C LEU A 121 3.46 -7.39 11.41
N ALA A 122 3.30 -8.70 11.35
CA ALA A 122 4.19 -9.58 10.61
C ALA A 122 3.88 -9.50 9.10
N ILE A 123 4.37 -8.46 8.42
CA ILE A 123 4.55 -8.57 6.97
C ILE A 123 5.51 -9.74 6.75
N SER A 124 5.08 -10.84 6.11
CA SER A 124 5.98 -11.96 5.85
C SER A 124 7.03 -11.55 4.82
N ILE A 125 8.22 -11.24 5.30
CA ILE A 125 9.26 -10.63 4.48
C ILE A 125 9.98 -11.69 3.69
N TYR A 126 9.83 -11.61 2.38
CA TYR A 126 10.42 -12.57 1.46
C TYR A 126 11.54 -11.93 0.65
N ARG A 127 12.71 -12.57 0.68
CA ARG A 127 13.88 -12.16 -0.10
C ARG A 127 13.75 -12.66 -1.54
N PRO A 128 13.89 -11.80 -2.57
CA PRO A 128 14.20 -12.26 -3.91
C PRO A 128 15.51 -13.04 -3.86
N GLY A 129 15.48 -14.31 -4.25
CA GLY A 129 16.66 -15.17 -4.29
C GLY A 129 17.54 -14.76 -5.47
N GLY A 130 18.64 -14.05 -5.20
CA GLY A 130 19.61 -13.71 -6.25
C GLY A 130 20.58 -12.63 -5.78
N GLY A 131 21.86 -12.97 -5.67
CA GLY A 131 22.91 -12.06 -5.23
C GLY A 131 23.20 -10.91 -6.22
N ALA A 132 23.79 -9.87 -5.64
CA ALA A 132 24.54 -8.75 -6.25
C ALA A 132 23.76 -7.49 -6.65
N ASN A 133 24.05 -6.42 -5.88
CA ASN A 133 24.03 -5.00 -6.24
C ASN A 133 22.66 -4.30 -6.38
N TRP A 134 21.90 -4.26 -5.29
CA TRP A 134 21.03 -3.11 -5.05
C TRP A 134 21.88 -1.92 -4.57
N PRO A 135 21.65 -0.68 -5.04
CA PRO A 135 22.48 0.48 -4.73
C PRO A 135 22.75 0.70 -3.23
N ASN A 136 21.89 0.16 -2.36
CA ASN A 136 21.91 0.33 -0.91
C ASN A 136 21.97 -0.99 -0.10
N GLY A 137 22.06 -2.16 -0.76
CA GLY A 137 22.27 -3.47 -0.10
C GLY A 137 21.18 -4.01 0.84
N ARG A 138 20.02 -3.36 0.95
CA ARG A 138 18.89 -3.85 1.79
C ARG A 138 17.92 -4.71 0.99
N PRO A 139 17.45 -5.85 1.51
CA PRO A 139 16.38 -6.61 0.88
C PRO A 139 15.06 -5.83 0.98
N PHE A 140 14.26 -5.89 -0.09
CA PHE A 140 12.88 -5.42 -0.06
C PHE A 140 11.99 -6.38 0.72
N ALA A 141 10.92 -5.86 1.32
CA ALA A 141 9.91 -6.64 2.02
C ALA A 141 8.59 -6.65 1.25
N TYR A 142 7.79 -7.71 1.40
CA TYR A 142 6.52 -7.88 0.72
C TYR A 142 5.44 -8.31 1.69
N GLY A 143 4.33 -7.59 1.75
CA GLY A 143 3.11 -8.10 2.36
C GLY A 143 2.55 -9.25 1.53
N VAL A 144 2.15 -10.34 2.19
CA VAL A 144 1.53 -11.50 1.53
C VAL A 144 0.11 -11.76 2.01
N ARG A 145 -0.31 -11.15 3.12
CA ARG A 145 -1.64 -11.34 3.70
C ARG A 145 -2.42 -10.04 3.75
N LEU A 146 -3.66 -10.14 3.31
CA LEU A 146 -4.58 -9.01 3.25
C LEU A 146 -4.94 -8.48 4.64
N ASP A 147 -5.26 -9.37 5.56
CA ASP A 147 -5.75 -9.04 6.91
C ASP A 147 -4.67 -8.37 7.77
N GLU A 148 -3.40 -8.55 7.41
CA GLU A 148 -2.24 -7.91 8.05
C GLU A 148 -1.90 -6.56 7.38
N PHE A 149 -2.11 -6.43 6.07
CA PHE A 149 -1.70 -5.24 5.32
C PHE A 149 -2.62 -4.02 5.50
N ALA A 150 -3.91 -4.20 5.80
CA ALA A 150 -4.77 -3.05 6.09
C ALA A 150 -4.45 -2.36 7.43
N PRO A 151 -4.29 -3.10 8.55
CA PRO A 151 -3.79 -2.50 9.79
C PRO A 151 -2.40 -1.87 9.62
N TYR A 152 -1.55 -2.44 8.76
CA TYR A 152 -0.23 -1.89 8.44
C TYR A 152 -0.32 -0.49 7.88
N MET A 153 -1.13 -0.32 6.84
CA MET A 153 -1.31 0.96 6.16
C MET A 153 -1.82 2.03 7.14
N GLN A 154 -2.72 1.65 8.05
CA GLN A 154 -3.22 2.56 9.08
C GLN A 154 -2.17 2.94 10.13
N TYR A 155 -1.31 2.00 10.52
CA TYR A 155 -0.25 2.22 11.51
C TYR A 155 0.96 2.97 10.93
N TYR A 156 1.33 2.65 9.70
CA TYR A 156 2.52 3.19 9.04
C TYR A 156 2.27 4.50 8.31
N PHE A 157 1.02 4.78 7.91
CA PHE A 157 0.62 6.05 7.30
C PHE A 157 -0.52 6.75 8.04
N PRO A 158 -0.39 7.02 9.37
CA PRO A 158 -1.45 7.63 10.17
C PRO A 158 -1.77 9.07 9.73
N ASP A 159 -0.83 9.76 9.09
CA ASP A 159 -0.99 11.17 8.67
C ASP A 159 -1.55 11.31 7.24
N ALA A 160 -1.66 10.20 6.49
CA ALA A 160 -2.26 10.24 5.16
C ALA A 160 -3.78 10.51 5.27
N PRO A 161 -4.34 11.49 4.53
CA PRO A 161 -5.77 11.75 4.57
C PRO A 161 -6.56 10.49 4.19
N LEU A 162 -7.51 10.13 5.04
CA LEU A 162 -8.26 8.90 4.89
C LEU A 162 -9.68 9.20 4.40
N ILE A 163 -9.99 8.76 3.18
CA ILE A 163 -11.35 8.86 2.64
C ILE A 163 -12.01 7.50 2.78
N ARG A 164 -13.20 7.47 3.39
CA ARG A 164 -14.01 6.26 3.54
C ARG A 164 -15.32 6.39 2.78
N GLY A 165 -15.76 5.29 2.18
CA GLY A 165 -17.00 5.22 1.43
C GLY A 165 -17.51 3.79 1.33
N THR A 166 -18.55 3.61 0.52
CA THR A 166 -19.13 2.30 0.21
C THR A 166 -18.97 2.05 -1.29
N ASN A 167 -19.88 1.30 -1.91
CA ASN A 167 -19.87 0.91 -3.31
C ASN A 167 -19.96 2.02 -4.38
N LEU A 168 -19.79 3.30 -4.02
CA LEU A 168 -19.84 4.44 -4.94
C LEU A 168 -18.45 5.02 -5.18
N GLN A 169 -18.14 5.35 -6.43
CA GLN A 169 -16.86 5.95 -6.83
C GLN A 169 -16.80 7.44 -6.55
N THR A 170 -17.93 8.13 -6.59
CA THR A 170 -18.05 9.59 -6.52
C THR A 170 -17.22 10.24 -5.39
N PRO A 171 -17.15 9.68 -4.17
CA PRO A 171 -16.33 10.25 -3.09
C PRO A 171 -14.81 10.23 -3.36
N PHE A 172 -14.36 9.40 -4.29
CA PHE A 172 -12.96 9.14 -4.59
C PHE A 172 -12.51 9.81 -5.90
N VAL A 173 -13.43 10.36 -6.70
CA VAL A 173 -13.10 11.05 -7.95
C VAL A 173 -12.25 12.29 -7.67
N GLY A 174 -11.19 12.46 -8.45
CA GLY A 174 -10.18 13.51 -8.27
C GLY A 174 -9.30 13.32 -7.03
N LYS A 175 -9.21 12.09 -6.50
CA LYS A 175 -8.35 11.73 -5.36
C LYS A 175 -7.42 10.61 -5.78
N LYS A 176 -6.13 10.71 -5.45
CA LYS A 176 -5.14 9.66 -5.79
C LYS A 176 -4.61 8.99 -4.54
N GLY A 177 -4.21 7.73 -4.62
CA GLY A 177 -3.55 7.03 -3.52
C GLY A 177 -3.69 5.52 -3.54
N VAL A 178 -3.52 4.89 -2.38
CA VAL A 178 -3.68 3.44 -2.20
C VAL A 178 -5.11 3.19 -1.72
N VAL A 179 -5.84 2.32 -2.42
CA VAL A 179 -7.23 2.00 -2.11
C VAL A 179 -7.36 0.57 -1.60
N PHE A 180 -8.17 0.38 -0.57
CA PHE A 180 -8.56 -0.90 -0.03
C PHE A 180 -10.08 -1.05 -0.09
N PHE A 181 -10.51 -2.12 -0.74
CA PHE A 181 -11.90 -2.54 -0.81
C PHE A 181 -12.11 -3.65 0.21
N THR A 182 -13.01 -3.46 1.16
CA THR A 182 -13.56 -4.57 1.95
C THR A 182 -14.73 -5.13 1.17
N VAL A 183 -14.70 -6.42 0.88
CA VAL A 183 -15.71 -7.08 0.04
C VAL A 183 -16.42 -8.15 0.85
N GLY A 184 -17.72 -8.28 0.63
CA GLY A 184 -18.52 -9.37 1.19
C GLY A 184 -18.81 -10.42 0.13
N GLY A 185 -18.76 -11.70 0.52
CA GLY A 185 -19.19 -12.82 -0.32
C GLY A 185 -18.20 -13.21 -1.42
N TRP A 186 -16.90 -12.99 -1.22
CA TRP A 186 -15.86 -13.66 -2.01
C TRP A 186 -15.35 -14.84 -1.18
N ASP A 187 -15.18 -15.98 -1.83
CA ASP A 187 -14.78 -17.21 -1.14
C ASP A 187 -13.28 -17.23 -0.80
N ASP A 188 -12.49 -16.34 -1.41
CA ASP A 188 -11.03 -16.34 -1.37
C ASP A 188 -10.41 -15.08 -0.73
N ALA A 189 -11.19 -14.02 -0.46
CA ALA A 189 -10.67 -12.80 0.17
C ALA A 189 -11.74 -11.95 0.86
N ASN A 190 -11.38 -11.33 1.99
CA ASN A 190 -12.21 -10.33 2.67
C ASN A 190 -12.02 -8.91 2.11
N GLY A 191 -11.20 -8.75 1.07
CA GLY A 191 -10.93 -7.45 0.45
C GLY A 191 -9.86 -7.48 -0.65
N HIS A 192 -9.49 -6.28 -1.11
CA HIS A 192 -8.55 -6.09 -2.21
C HIS A 192 -7.81 -4.76 -2.10
N PHE A 193 -6.49 -4.77 -2.31
CA PHE A 193 -5.69 -3.56 -2.46
C PHE A 193 -5.43 -3.24 -3.93
N ASP A 194 -5.55 -1.96 -4.29
CA ASP A 194 -5.17 -1.43 -5.60
C ASP A 194 -4.59 -0.02 -5.45
N ILE A 195 -4.09 0.55 -6.54
CA ILE A 195 -3.73 1.96 -6.63
C ILE A 195 -4.83 2.70 -7.39
N TRP A 196 -5.27 3.84 -6.87
CA TRP A 196 -6.33 4.66 -7.43
C TRP A 196 -5.79 6.00 -7.89
N ASN A 197 -6.06 6.37 -9.14
CA ASN A 197 -5.55 7.60 -9.74
C ASN A 197 -6.60 8.72 -9.88
N GLY A 198 -7.76 8.56 -9.26
CA GLY A 198 -8.78 9.61 -9.19
C GLY A 198 -9.72 9.69 -10.39
N PHE A 199 -9.54 8.88 -11.43
CA PHE A 199 -10.46 8.88 -12.57
C PHE A 199 -11.62 7.95 -12.31
N ALA A 200 -12.85 8.46 -12.47
CA ALA A 200 -14.01 7.62 -12.37
C ALA A 200 -13.92 6.57 -13.47
N ALA A 201 -14.20 5.31 -13.16
CA ALA A 201 -14.13 4.23 -14.12
C ALA A 201 -15.37 4.18 -15.03
N ASP A 202 -16.24 5.18 -14.98
CA ASP A 202 -17.22 5.57 -16.00
C ASP A 202 -16.76 6.75 -16.87
N ASP A 203 -15.61 7.38 -16.59
CA ASP A 203 -14.90 8.30 -17.53
C ASP A 203 -14.24 7.53 -18.70
N LEU A 204 -14.62 6.27 -18.91
CA LEU A 204 -14.17 5.47 -20.05
C LEU A 204 -14.64 6.13 -21.34
N VAL A 205 -13.72 6.21 -22.30
CA VAL A 205 -13.99 6.68 -23.67
C VAL A 205 -15.24 5.99 -24.23
N PRO A 206 -16.11 6.68 -25.00
CA PRO A 206 -17.38 6.15 -25.53
C PRO A 206 -17.35 4.81 -26.29
N ASN A 207 -16.17 4.24 -26.55
CA ASN A 207 -15.99 2.97 -27.26
C ASN A 207 -15.63 1.78 -26.35
N GLY A 208 -15.80 1.89 -25.03
CA GLY A 208 -15.63 0.76 -24.10
C GLY A 208 -14.19 0.24 -23.97
N GLN A 209 -13.23 0.91 -24.59
CA GLN A 209 -11.82 0.75 -24.28
C GLN A 209 -11.56 1.67 -23.10
N ALA A 210 -11.29 1.09 -21.93
CA ALA A 210 -10.73 1.86 -20.84
C ALA A 210 -9.53 2.63 -21.39
N GLU A 211 -9.51 3.95 -21.20
CA GLU A 211 -8.24 4.65 -21.41
C GLU A 211 -7.21 3.88 -20.60
N VAL A 212 -6.04 3.70 -21.21
CA VAL A 212 -4.88 3.04 -20.61
C VAL A 212 -4.49 3.68 -19.25
N GLY A 213 -5.16 4.77 -18.84
CA GLY A 213 -5.08 5.46 -17.56
C GLY A 213 -6.01 5.01 -16.43
N SER A 214 -7.28 4.60 -16.60
CA SER A 214 -8.18 4.32 -15.45
C SER A 214 -8.03 2.88 -14.92
N ARG A 215 -6.93 2.57 -14.23
CA ARG A 215 -6.51 1.19 -13.93
C ARG A 215 -6.85 0.67 -12.53
N ILE A 216 -8.05 0.93 -11.98
CA ILE A 216 -8.53 -0.12 -11.06
C ILE A 216 -8.84 -1.31 -11.95
N ARG A 217 -8.14 -2.42 -11.73
CA ARG A 217 -8.22 -3.56 -12.66
C ARG A 217 -9.63 -4.08 -12.81
N TYR A 218 -10.45 -3.92 -11.78
CA TYR A 218 -11.84 -4.37 -11.79
C TYR A 218 -12.79 -3.36 -11.16
N LEU A 219 -13.56 -2.68 -12.02
CA LEU A 219 -14.76 -1.92 -11.65
C LEU A 219 -15.71 -2.66 -10.70
N ALA A 220 -15.72 -4.00 -10.79
CA ALA A 220 -16.49 -4.87 -9.92
C ALA A 220 -16.15 -4.69 -8.44
N TYR A 221 -14.95 -4.22 -8.10
CA TYR A 221 -14.54 -3.98 -6.72
C TYR A 221 -15.44 -2.95 -6.05
N PHE A 222 -15.61 -1.75 -6.64
CA PHE A 222 -16.57 -0.77 -6.11
C PHE A 222 -17.95 -1.39 -5.90
N ARG A 223 -18.51 -2.04 -6.93
CA ARG A 223 -19.88 -2.58 -6.87
C ARG A 223 -20.07 -3.62 -5.75
N ARG A 224 -19.04 -4.39 -5.42
CA ARG A 224 -19.07 -5.48 -4.45
C ARG A 224 -18.55 -5.08 -3.06
N SER A 225 -18.04 -3.86 -2.92
CA SER A 225 -17.45 -3.41 -1.67
C SER A 225 -18.54 -3.05 -0.65
N THR A 226 -18.36 -3.53 0.58
CA THR A 226 -19.13 -3.06 1.74
C THR A 226 -18.55 -1.75 2.25
N THR A 227 -17.22 -1.67 2.31
CA THR A 227 -16.48 -0.44 2.66
C THR A 227 -15.29 -0.25 1.73
N ILE A 228 -14.95 1.01 1.50
CA ILE A 228 -13.78 1.42 0.72
C ILE A 228 -12.99 2.41 1.55
N THR A 229 -11.68 2.20 1.62
CA THR A 229 -10.74 3.08 2.31
C THR A 229 -9.68 3.53 1.31
N LEU A 230 -9.51 4.83 1.13
CA LEU A 230 -8.44 5.42 0.33
C LEU A 230 -7.50 6.17 1.25
N TRP A 231 -6.25 5.72 1.32
CA TRP A 231 -5.15 6.54 1.82
C TRP A 231 -4.78 7.49 0.70
N GLN A 232 -5.09 8.78 0.86
CA GLN A 232 -4.87 9.77 -0.17
C GLN A 232 -3.41 10.21 -0.18
N HIS A 233 -2.84 10.29 -1.38
CA HIS A 233 -1.59 11.00 -1.61
C HIS A 233 -1.82 12.52 -1.52
N VAL A 234 -0.90 13.19 -0.84
CA VAL A 234 -0.86 14.65 -0.75
C VAL A 234 0.48 15.15 -1.26
N LYS A 235 0.46 16.26 -1.99
CA LYS A 235 1.68 17.01 -2.26
C LYS A 235 1.96 17.91 -1.07
N ILE A 236 3.17 17.80 -0.53
CA ILE A 236 3.67 18.73 0.48
C ILE A 236 4.40 19.86 -0.25
N GLU A 237 3.87 21.07 -0.15
CA GLU A 237 4.54 22.27 -0.64
C GLU A 237 5.14 23.03 0.54
N LEU A 238 6.44 23.33 0.45
CA LEU A 238 7.10 24.26 1.37
C LEU A 238 6.64 25.68 1.06
N LYS A 239 6.06 26.34 2.06
CA LYS A 239 5.72 27.76 2.04
C LYS A 239 6.51 28.46 3.12
N GLU A 240 7.51 29.23 2.71
CA GLU A 240 8.19 30.13 3.63
C GLU A 240 7.29 31.32 3.96
N ILE A 241 7.04 31.52 5.25
CA ILE A 241 6.33 32.69 5.75
C ILE A 241 7.34 33.54 6.51
N GLN A 242 7.62 34.72 5.98
CA GLN A 242 8.34 35.76 6.74
C GLN A 242 7.35 36.45 7.67
N ARG A 243 7.64 36.37 8.96
CA ARG A 243 6.91 37.11 10.00
C ARG A 243 7.48 38.53 10.12
N ASN A 244 6.64 39.47 10.57
CA ASN A 244 7.03 40.88 10.76
C ASN A 244 8.15 41.08 11.80
N ASP A 245 8.41 40.08 12.63
CA ASP A 245 9.49 40.03 13.63
C ASP A 245 10.84 39.57 13.03
N GLY A 246 10.90 39.29 11.73
CA GLY A 246 12.10 38.83 11.03
C GLY A 246 12.35 37.33 11.14
N VAL A 247 11.44 36.57 11.78
CA VAL A 247 11.54 35.10 11.86
C VAL A 247 10.94 34.48 10.58
N CYS A 248 11.74 33.70 9.86
CA CYS A 248 11.24 32.81 8.80
C CYS A 248 10.66 31.54 9.44
N THR A 249 9.38 31.25 9.17
CA THR A 249 8.77 29.97 9.51
C THR A 249 8.48 29.20 8.24
N ALA A 250 9.00 27.97 8.15
CA ALA A 250 8.61 27.03 7.12
C ALA A 250 7.24 26.46 7.47
N VAL A 251 6.22 26.79 6.69
CA VAL A 251 4.89 26.18 6.79
C VAL A 251 4.71 25.22 5.63
N TYR A 252 4.12 24.08 5.90
CA TYR A 252 3.93 23.06 4.89
C TYR A 252 2.45 22.94 4.63
N GLN A 253 2.09 23.07 3.36
CA GLN A 253 0.70 22.94 2.93
C GLN A 253 0.54 21.58 2.27
N MET A 254 -0.34 20.75 2.83
CA MET A 254 -0.80 19.54 2.17
C MET A 254 -1.85 19.92 1.13
N GLN A 255 -1.57 19.63 -0.13
CA GLN A 255 -2.55 19.75 -1.19
C GLN A 255 -3.01 18.35 -1.60
N GLY A 256 -4.32 18.12 -1.49
CA GLY A 256 -4.92 16.90 -2.00
C GLY A 256 -4.66 16.78 -3.50
N SER A 257 -4.10 15.64 -3.91
CA SER A 257 -3.93 15.30 -5.33
C SER A 257 -5.19 14.71 -5.95
#